data_AF-A0AAN1Y1Y5-F1
#
_entry.id   AF-A0AAN1Y1Y5-F1
#
_cell.length_a   1.000
_cell.length_b   1.000
_cell.length_c   1.000
_cell.angle_alpha   90.00
_cell.angle_beta   90.00
_cell.angle_gamma   90.00
#
_symmetry.space_group_name_H-M   'P 1'
#
loop_
_entity.id
_entity.type
_entity.pdbx_description
1 polymer ?
#
loop_
_entity_poly.entity_id
_entity_poly.type
_entity_poly.pdbx_seq_one_letter_code
_entity_poly.pdbx_strand_id
1 'polypeptide(L)'
;MPLAHHIRFNPRPLEAAKQALPRSCHGVYIEYSDLIVDMGRIVGDGALNFEIVDVAVDPEHQGKGLGRKVMEALMSWLGQQAPVGAYITLIADVPELYEKFGFKTVRPESEGMALIWGSH
;
A
#
# COMPACT_ATOMS: atom_id res chain seq x y z
N MET A 1 5.63 -6.42 -15.46
CA MET A 1 5.81 -5.78 -14.14
C MET A 1 6.99 -6.46 -13.44
N PRO A 2 8.20 -5.90 -13.52
CA PRO A 2 9.41 -6.50 -12.96
C PRO A 2 9.41 -6.58 -11.43
N LEU A 3 8.84 -5.58 -10.75
CA LEU A 3 8.84 -5.47 -9.29
C LEU A 3 8.15 -6.64 -8.56
N ALA A 4 7.12 -7.24 -9.17
CA ALA A 4 6.34 -8.31 -8.56
C ALA A 4 7.10 -9.64 -8.42
N HIS A 5 8.22 -9.83 -9.14
CA HIS A 5 9.03 -11.05 -9.05
C HIS A 5 10.11 -11.00 -7.96
N HIS A 6 10.45 -9.83 -7.42
CA HIS A 6 11.53 -9.67 -6.44
C HIS A 6 11.02 -9.32 -5.05
N ILE A 7 9.84 -8.72 -4.98
CA ILE A 7 9.14 -8.48 -3.72
C ILE A 7 8.18 -9.64 -3.48
N ARG A 8 8.13 -10.15 -2.24
CA ARG A 8 7.17 -11.20 -1.80
C ARG A 8 5.72 -10.67 -1.80
N PHE A 9 5.20 -10.33 -2.97
CA PHE A 9 3.77 -10.20 -3.18
C PHE A 9 3.19 -11.57 -3.47
N ASN A 10 1.96 -11.81 -3.00
CA ASN A 10 1.15 -12.86 -3.61
C ASN A 10 1.02 -12.55 -5.11
N PRO A 11 1.43 -13.47 -6.00
CA PRO A 11 1.36 -13.23 -7.43
C PRO A 11 -0.08 -12.90 -7.83
N ARG A 12 -0.30 -11.68 -8.31
CA ARG A 12 -1.60 -11.21 -8.78
C ARG A 12 -1.75 -11.58 -10.26
N PRO A 13 -2.90 -12.12 -10.71
CA PRO A 13 -3.14 -12.34 -12.13
C PRO A 13 -3.01 -11.02 -12.92
N LEU A 14 -2.23 -11.03 -14.01
CA LEU A 14 -1.93 -9.82 -14.78
C LEU A 14 -3.20 -9.09 -15.27
N GLU A 15 -4.19 -9.84 -15.76
CA GLU A 15 -5.44 -9.25 -16.23
C GLU A 15 -6.25 -8.62 -15.10
N ALA A 16 -6.23 -9.20 -13.89
CA ALA A 16 -6.85 -8.60 -12.72
C ALA A 16 -6.11 -7.31 -12.31
N ALA A 17 -4.77 -7.31 -12.34
CA ALA A 17 -3.97 -6.12 -12.04
C ALA A 17 -4.26 -4.97 -13.02
N LYS A 18 -4.32 -5.24 -14.33
CA LYS A 18 -4.67 -4.25 -15.36
C LYS A 18 -6.03 -3.59 -15.12
N GLN A 19 -7.01 -4.36 -14.64
CA GLN A 19 -8.33 -3.84 -14.29
C GLN A 19 -8.34 -3.06 -12.98
N ALA A 20 -7.56 -3.50 -11.99
CA ALA A 20 -7.56 -2.94 -10.64
C ALA A 20 -6.78 -1.61 -10.54
N LEU A 21 -5.66 -1.48 -11.24
CA LEU A 21 -4.77 -0.31 -11.13
C LEU A 21 -5.48 1.03 -11.44
N PRO A 22 -6.26 1.16 -12.54
CA PRO A 22 -6.99 2.40 -12.83
C PRO A 22 -8.10 2.72 -11.83
N ARG A 23 -8.48 1.77 -10.96
CA ARG A 23 -9.55 1.92 -9.96
C ARG A 23 -9.01 2.30 -8.58
N SER A 24 -7.70 2.41 -8.41
CA SER A 24 -7.12 2.98 -7.19
C SER A 24 -7.53 4.45 -7.05
N CYS A 25 -7.75 4.89 -5.82
CA CYS A 25 -7.94 6.31 -5.52
C CYS A 25 -6.64 7.09 -5.81
N HIS A 26 -5.50 6.49 -5.45
CA HIS A 26 -4.18 7.06 -5.72
C HIS A 26 -3.11 5.97 -5.79
N GLY A 27 -2.04 6.22 -6.54
CA GLY A 27 -0.89 5.31 -6.64
C GLY A 27 0.39 6.11 -6.75
N VAL A 28 1.43 5.66 -6.05
CA VAL A 28 2.75 6.26 -6.03
C VAL A 28 3.76 5.17 -6.35
N TYR A 29 4.77 5.51 -7.13
CA TYR A 29 5.92 4.65 -7.37
C TYR A 29 7.20 5.48 -7.45
N ILE A 30 8.32 4.83 -7.16
CA ILE A 30 9.66 5.37 -7.38
C ILE A 30 10.31 4.54 -8.47
N GLU A 31 10.86 5.23 -9.47
CA GLU A 31 11.61 4.62 -10.56
C GLU A 31 13.10 4.97 -10.42
N TYR A 32 13.95 3.98 -10.67
CA TYR A 32 15.40 4.12 -10.72
C TYR A 32 15.94 3.25 -11.85
N SER A 33 16.67 3.86 -12.79
CA SER A 33 17.22 3.18 -13.97
C SER A 33 16.16 2.41 -14.77
N ASP A 34 15.04 3.07 -15.09
CA ASP A 34 13.89 2.50 -15.83
C ASP A 34 13.20 1.30 -15.15
N LEU A 35 13.51 1.06 -13.88
CA LEU A 35 12.88 0.05 -13.04
C LEU A 35 12.10 0.73 -11.92
N ILE A 36 10.86 0.31 -11.71
CA ILE A 36 10.18 0.61 -10.46
C ILE A 36 11.01 -0.06 -9.34
N VAL A 37 11.27 0.67 -8.25
CA VAL A 37 12.03 0.19 -7.08
C VAL A 37 11.28 0.36 -5.77
N ASP A 38 10.15 1.08 -5.79
CA ASP A 38 9.23 1.21 -4.67
C ASP A 38 7.84 1.55 -5.20
N MET A 39 6.79 1.17 -4.49
CA MET A 39 5.43 1.53 -4.81
C MET A 39 4.51 1.51 -3.59
N GLY A 40 3.36 2.14 -3.73
CA GLY A 40 2.25 2.08 -2.77
C GLY A 40 0.97 2.61 -3.39
N ARG A 41 -0.18 2.13 -2.92
CA ARG A 41 -1.49 2.49 -3.46
C ARG A 41 -2.49 2.78 -2.36
N ILE A 42 -3.46 3.62 -2.68
CA ILE A 42 -4.68 3.80 -1.90
C ILE A 42 -5.86 3.26 -2.72
N VAL A 43 -6.64 2.41 -2.09
CA VAL A 43 -7.96 1.97 -2.56
C VAL A 43 -9.02 2.41 -1.56
N GLY A 44 -10.29 2.42 -1.95
CA GLY A 44 -11.36 2.84 -1.06
C GLY A 44 -12.61 3.27 -1.81
N ASP A 45 -13.55 3.81 -1.04
CA ASP A 45 -14.79 4.39 -1.56
C ASP A 45 -14.66 5.88 -1.95
N GLY A 46 -13.48 6.47 -1.70
CA GLY A 46 -13.22 7.89 -1.99
C GLY A 46 -13.74 8.86 -0.94
N ALA A 47 -14.28 8.37 0.18
CA ALA A 47 -14.83 9.22 1.24
C ALA A 47 -14.64 8.64 2.65
N LEU A 48 -15.29 7.53 2.98
CA LEU A 48 -15.38 7.03 4.35
C LEU A 48 -14.30 6.00 4.67
N ASN A 49 -13.96 5.14 3.72
CA ASN A 49 -13.03 4.04 3.95
C ASN A 49 -11.92 4.03 2.89
N PHE A 50 -10.69 4.02 3.38
CA PHE A 50 -9.49 3.89 2.57
C PHE A 50 -8.62 2.75 3.11
N GLU A 51 -7.92 2.08 2.20
CA GLU A 51 -6.90 1.11 2.55
C GLU A 51 -5.61 1.43 1.79
N ILE A 52 -4.51 1.53 2.53
CA ILE A 52 -3.18 1.59 1.94
C ILE A 52 -2.73 0.15 1.65
N VAL A 53 -2.49 -0.12 0.37
CA VAL A 53 -2.16 -1.45 -0.15
C VAL A 53 -0.91 -1.39 -1.03
N ASP A 54 -0.33 -2.56 -1.27
CA ASP A 54 0.80 -2.75 -2.19
C ASP A 54 2.01 -1.85 -1.88
N VAL A 55 2.24 -1.51 -0.60
CA VAL A 55 3.45 -0.78 -0.17
C VAL A 55 4.62 -1.75 -0.17
N ALA A 56 5.57 -1.57 -1.09
CA ALA A 56 6.79 -2.35 -1.03
C ALA A 56 7.98 -1.78 -1.81
N VAL A 57 9.13 -1.93 -1.17
CA VAL A 57 10.44 -1.55 -1.68
C VAL A 57 11.16 -2.78 -2.23
N ASP A 58 11.75 -2.64 -3.42
CA ASP A 58 12.65 -3.62 -4.00
C ASP A 58 13.76 -3.99 -2.98
N PRO A 59 14.06 -5.28 -2.76
CA PRO A 59 15.00 -5.70 -1.71
C PRO A 59 16.39 -5.06 -1.82
N GLU A 60 16.90 -4.81 -3.04
CA GLU A 60 18.22 -4.18 -3.26
C GLU A 60 18.19 -2.67 -2.97
N HIS A 61 17.01 -2.11 -2.77
CA HIS A 61 16.75 -0.70 -2.53
C HIS A 61 16.19 -0.41 -1.13
N GLN A 62 16.05 -1.43 -0.28
CA GLN A 62 15.67 -1.29 1.12
C GLN A 62 16.73 -0.54 1.95
N GLY A 63 16.32 -0.02 3.11
CA GLY A 63 17.18 0.75 4.02
C GLY A 63 17.53 2.17 3.54
N LYS A 64 17.13 2.56 2.32
CA LYS A 64 17.41 3.88 1.71
C LYS A 64 16.31 4.93 1.97
N GLY A 65 15.35 4.62 2.85
CA GLY A 65 14.23 5.50 3.18
C GLY A 65 13.16 5.64 2.09
N LEU A 66 13.16 4.78 1.07
CA LEU A 66 12.21 4.84 -0.04
C LEU A 66 10.76 4.64 0.43
N GLY A 67 10.50 3.58 1.22
CA GLY A 67 9.14 3.30 1.71
C GLY A 67 8.56 4.47 2.53
N ARG A 68 9.41 5.22 3.23
CA ARG A 68 9.01 6.46 3.91
C ARG A 68 8.57 7.53 2.91
N LYS A 69 9.28 7.73 1.81
CA LYS A 69 8.92 8.69 0.76
C LYS A 69 7.60 8.34 0.08
N VAL A 70 7.37 7.05 -0.21
CA VAL A 70 6.07 6.58 -0.73
C VAL A 70 4.97 6.89 0.26
N MET A 71 5.13 6.52 1.54
CA MET A 71 4.14 6.82 2.57
C MET A 71 3.90 8.32 2.77
N GLU A 72 4.93 9.16 2.71
CA GLU A 72 4.80 10.63 2.76
C GLU A 72 3.90 11.14 1.63
N ALA A 73 4.07 10.63 0.41
CA ALA A 73 3.23 11.00 -0.73
C ALA A 73 1.77 10.51 -0.57
N LEU A 74 1.57 9.26 -0.12
CA LEU A 74 0.23 8.72 0.15
C LEU A 74 -0.51 9.51 1.23
N MET A 75 0.16 9.82 2.34
CA MET A 75 -0.43 10.60 3.43
C MET A 75 -0.71 12.05 3.01
N SER A 76 0.14 12.64 2.15
CA SER A 76 -0.11 13.96 1.57
C SER A 76 -1.39 13.97 0.72
N TRP A 77 -1.63 12.93 -0.08
CA TRP A 77 -2.86 12.79 -0.85
C TRP A 77 -4.07 12.62 0.08
N LEU A 78 -3.99 11.75 1.10
CA LEU A 78 -5.07 11.55 2.07
C LEU A 78 -5.42 12.86 2.81
N GLY A 79 -4.42 13.64 3.23
CA GLY A 79 -4.64 14.91 3.90
C GLY A 79 -5.35 15.97 3.03
N GLN A 80 -5.35 15.80 1.70
CA GLN A 80 -6.03 16.69 0.77
C GLN A 80 -7.43 16.19 0.37
N GLN A 81 -7.63 14.87 0.36
CA GLN A 81 -8.82 14.25 -0.23
C GLN A 81 -9.75 13.59 0.78
N ALA A 82 -9.21 13.04 1.87
CA ALA A 82 -10.01 12.31 2.85
C ALA A 82 -10.75 13.28 3.78
N PRO A 83 -12.08 13.14 3.95
CA PRO A 83 -12.82 13.93 4.91
C PRO A 83 -12.41 13.58 6.35
N VAL A 84 -12.65 14.53 7.27
CA VAL A 84 -12.45 14.30 8.70
C VAL A 84 -13.30 13.12 9.16
N GLY A 85 -12.67 12.14 9.81
CA GLY A 85 -13.32 10.93 10.30
C GLY A 85 -13.27 9.74 9.33
N ALA A 86 -12.68 9.89 8.15
CA ALA A 86 -12.41 8.75 7.27
C ALA A 86 -11.55 7.68 7.99
N TYR A 87 -11.91 6.41 7.78
CA TYR A 87 -11.22 5.28 8.35
C TYR A 87 -10.18 4.76 7.37
N ILE A 88 -8.90 4.83 7.76
CA ILE A 88 -7.76 4.49 6.92
C ILE A 88 -7.05 3.29 7.53
N THR A 89 -7.00 2.17 6.82
CA THR A 89 -6.39 0.93 7.30
C THR A 89 -5.25 0.44 6.40
N LEU A 90 -4.46 -0.49 6.91
CA LEU A 90 -3.46 -1.25 6.17
C LEU A 90 -3.16 -2.56 6.90
N ILE A 91 -2.58 -3.53 6.19
CA ILE A 91 -1.98 -4.72 6.79
C ILE A 91 -0.47 -4.50 6.87
N ALA A 92 0.07 -4.45 8.08
CA ALA A 92 1.45 -4.05 8.33
C ALA A 92 2.40 -5.25 8.43
N ASP A 93 3.24 -5.46 7.40
CA ASP A 93 4.41 -6.36 7.51
C ASP A 93 5.59 -5.69 8.26
N VAL A 94 5.63 -4.36 8.28
CA VAL A 94 6.65 -3.54 8.96
C VAL A 94 5.97 -2.42 9.77
N PRO A 95 5.38 -2.72 10.94
CA PRO A 95 4.59 -1.77 11.73
C PRO A 95 5.31 -0.45 12.02
N GLU A 96 6.62 -0.49 12.29
CA GLU A 96 7.43 0.66 12.68
C GLU A 96 7.54 1.74 11.59
N LEU A 97 7.33 1.36 10.32
CA LEU A 97 7.22 2.33 9.23
C LEU A 97 5.93 3.15 9.37
N TYR A 98 4.81 2.48 9.62
CA TYR A 98 3.48 3.07 9.60
C TYR A 98 3.17 3.85 10.88
N GLU A 99 3.69 3.41 12.02
CA GLU A 99 3.56 4.12 13.31
C GLU A 99 4.10 5.56 13.23
N LYS A 100 5.13 5.81 12.42
CA LYS A 100 5.68 7.16 12.17
C LYS A 100 4.68 8.12 11.53
N PHE A 101 3.62 7.60 10.90
CA PHE A 101 2.54 8.36 10.28
C PHE A 101 1.27 8.37 11.14
N GLY A 102 1.34 7.89 12.38
CA GLY A 102 0.23 7.91 13.33
C GLY A 102 -0.70 6.70 13.25
N PHE A 103 -0.39 5.69 12.44
CA PHE A 103 -1.09 4.40 12.48
C PHE A 103 -0.86 3.71 13.82
N LYS A 104 -1.87 2.97 14.28
CA LYS A 104 -1.85 2.21 15.53
C LYS A 104 -2.40 0.82 15.28
N THR A 105 -1.96 -0.14 16.08
CA THR A 105 -2.64 -1.44 16.14
C THR A 105 -4.07 -1.28 16.60
N VAL A 106 -4.98 -2.04 15.99
CA VAL A 106 -6.40 -2.10 16.37
C VAL A 106 -6.70 -3.20 17.40
N ARG A 107 -5.68 -3.97 17.79
CA ARG A 107 -5.77 -4.94 18.89
C ARG A 107 -5.73 -4.22 20.26
N PRO A 108 -6.38 -4.78 21.29
CA PRO A 108 -7.10 -6.07 21.29
C PRO A 108 -8.56 -6.00 20.79
N GLU A 109 -9.09 -4.82 20.49
CA GLU A 109 -10.50 -4.63 20.16
C GLU A 109 -10.89 -5.25 18.82
N SER A 110 -9.96 -5.37 17.87
CA SER A 110 -10.20 -5.92 16.55
C SER A 110 -8.98 -6.64 15.98
N GLU A 111 -9.24 -7.53 15.02
CA GLU A 111 -8.26 -8.40 14.39
C GLU A 111 -8.28 -8.25 12.87
N GLY A 112 -7.08 -8.26 12.25
CA GLY A 112 -6.95 -8.37 10.79
C GLY A 112 -7.21 -9.80 10.35
N MET A 113 -8.04 -10.00 9.34
CA MET A 113 -8.38 -11.32 8.79
C MET A 113 -8.31 -11.29 7.27
N ALA A 114 -7.81 -12.37 6.65
CA ALA A 114 -7.70 -12.47 5.19
C ALA A 114 -8.26 -13.81 4.70
N LEU A 115 -8.94 -13.77 3.55
CA LEU A 115 -9.37 -14.93 2.78
C LEU A 115 -8.92 -14.74 1.33
N ILE A 116 -8.19 -15.71 0.78
CA ILE A 116 -7.84 -15.72 -0.65
C ILE A 116 -8.93 -16.51 -1.38
N TRP A 117 -9.75 -15.80 -2.15
CA TRP A 117 -10.86 -16.41 -2.87
C TRP A 117 -10.36 -17.40 -3.93
N GLY A 118 -10.92 -18.62 -3.93
CA GLY A 118 -10.60 -19.66 -4.91
C GLY A 118 -9.33 -20.46 -4.61
N SER A 119 -8.72 -20.29 -3.43
CA SER A 119 -7.65 -21.16 -2.93
C SER A 119 -8.25 -22.30 -2.10
N HIS A 120 -8.81 -23.30 -2.78
CA HIS A 120 -9.20 -24.60 -2.22
C HIS A 120 -8.56 -25.72 -3.02
#